data_AF-A0A8H9YW12-F1
#
_entry.id   AF-A0A8H9YW12-F1
#
_cell.length_a   1.000
_cell.length_b   1.000
_cell.length_c   1.000
_cell.angle_alpha   90.00
_cell.angle_beta   90.00
_cell.angle_gamma   90.00
#
_symmetry.space_group_name_H-M   'P 1'
#
loop_
_entity.id
_entity.type
_entity.pdbx_description
1 polymer ?
#
loop_
_entity_poly.entity_id
_entity_poly.type
_entity_poly.pdbx_seq_one_letter_code
_entity_poly.pdbx_strand_id
1 'polypeptide(L)' 'MSTPEFATAENNQELAQEVSCLKALLTLMLQAMGQADAGRVIIKMERQIAQMEDQSQADVYAGTVKQIKQAYRQ' A
#
# COMPACT_ATOMS: atom_id res chain seq x y z
N MET A 1 22.43 6.00 -14.66
CA MET A 1 21.73 4.78 -14.19
C MET A 1 20.36 4.78 -14.84
N SER A 2 19.94 3.69 -15.47
CA SER A 2 18.60 3.58 -16.06
C SER A 2 17.57 3.47 -14.93
N THR A 3 16.60 4.36 -14.90
CA THR A 3 15.45 4.26 -14.00
C THR A 3 14.71 2.97 -14.35
N PRO A 4 14.47 2.04 -13.42
CA PRO A 4 13.66 0.87 -13.70
C PRO A 4 12.25 1.33 -14.09
N GLU A 5 11.75 0.83 -15.22
CA GLU A 5 10.38 1.08 -15.66
C GLU A 5 9.47 0.02 -15.03
N PHE A 6 8.52 0.47 -14.20
CA PHE A 6 7.48 -0.39 -13.63
C PHE A 6 6.23 -0.21 -14.51
N ALA A 7 6.15 -1.00 -15.58
CA ALA A 7 4.97 -1.05 -16.42
C ALA A 7 3.79 -1.63 -15.63
N THR A 8 2.59 -1.16 -15.94
CA THR A 8 1.33 -1.68 -15.42
C THR A 8 0.49 -2.18 -16.59
N ALA A 9 -0.31 -3.22 -16.37
CA ALA A 9 -1.20 -3.73 -17.41
C ALA A 9 -2.21 -2.65 -17.88
N GLU A 10 -2.44 -2.57 -19.19
CA GLU A 10 -3.49 -1.70 -19.77
C GLU A 10 -4.89 -2.23 -19.48
N ASN A 11 -5.02 -3.53 -19.23
CA ASN A 11 -6.27 -4.18 -18.91
C ASN A 11 -6.60 -4.03 -17.41
N ASN A 12 -7.80 -3.51 -17.11
CA ASN A 12 -8.24 -3.25 -15.74
C ASN A 12 -8.26 -4.49 -14.82
N GLN A 13 -8.54 -5.70 -15.35
CA GLN A 13 -8.55 -6.93 -14.55
C GLN A 13 -7.13 -7.34 -14.17
N GLU A 14 -6.20 -7.28 -15.13
CA GLU A 14 -4.79 -7.57 -14.88
C GLU A 14 -4.17 -6.51 -13.95
N LEU A 15 -4.49 -5.23 -14.16
CA LEU A 15 -4.07 -4.14 -13.27
C LEU A 15 -4.58 -4.33 -11.84
N ALA A 16 -5.84 -4.74 -11.67
CA ALA A 16 -6.39 -5.04 -10.36
C ALA A 16 -5.67 -6.22 -9.68
N GLN A 17 -5.24 -7.21 -10.46
CA GLN A 17 -4.45 -8.34 -9.97
C GLN A 17 -3.04 -7.89 -9.56
N GLU A 18 -2.36 -7.06 -10.36
CA GLU A 18 -1.07 -6.45 -10.01
C GLU A 18 -1.18 -5.66 -8.68
N VAL A 19 -2.19 -4.81 -8.54
CA VAL A 19 -2.45 -4.05 -7.32
C VAL A 19 -2.71 -4.97 -6.12
N SER A 20 -3.43 -6.07 -6.32
CA SER A 20 -3.67 -7.07 -5.26
C SER A 20 -2.38 -7.76 -4.82
N CYS A 21 -1.53 -8.13 -5.78
CA CYS A 21 -0.20 -8.68 -5.52
C CYS A 21 0.70 -7.68 -4.78
N LEU A 22 0.67 -6.40 -5.15
CA LEU A 22 1.44 -5.35 -4.45
C LEU A 22 0.98 -5.17 -3.00
N LYS A 23 -0.33 -5.20 -2.73
CA LYS A 23 -0.87 -5.17 -1.36
C LYS A 23 -0.39 -6.37 -0.54
N ALA A 24 -0.38 -7.57 -1.12
CA ALA A 24 0.13 -8.78 -0.47
C ALA A 24 1.64 -8.68 -0.19
N LEU A 25 2.43 -8.23 -1.17
CA LEU A 25 3.86 -8.03 -1.03
C LEU A 25 4.19 -7.05 0.11
N LEU A 26 3.50 -5.90 0.14
CA LEU A 26 3.68 -4.92 1.22
C LEU A 26 3.27 -5.48 2.59
N THR A 27 2.22 -6.30 2.64
CA THR A 27 1.80 -6.97 3.89
C THR A 27 2.88 -7.92 4.38
N LEU A 28 3.47 -8.75 3.51
CA LEU A 28 4.57 -9.65 3.85
C LEU A 28 5.80 -8.88 4.34
N MET A 29 6.14 -7.75 3.68
CA MET A 29 7.22 -6.88 4.13
C MET A 29 6.96 -6.34 5.54
N LEU A 30 5.74 -5.88 5.84
CA LEU A 30 5.37 -5.41 7.18
C LEU A 30 5.44 -6.52 8.23
N GLN A 31 5.03 -7.75 7.90
CA GLN A 31 5.13 -8.91 8.79
C GLN A 31 6.57 -9.32 9.08
N ALA A 32 7.48 -9.12 8.12
CA ALA A 32 8.91 -9.38 8.30
C ALA A 32 9.62 -8.33 9.17
N MET A 33 9.00 -7.16 9.42
CA MET A 33 9.54 -6.12 10.30
C MET A 33 9.25 -6.44 11.78
N GLY A 34 10.06 -5.88 12.68
CA GLY A 34 9.72 -5.86 14.11
C GLY A 34 8.40 -5.12 14.35
N GLN A 35 7.60 -5.59 15.32
CA GLN A 35 6.27 -5.04 15.62
C GLN A 35 6.26 -3.51 15.79
N ALA A 36 7.25 -2.96 16.49
CA ALA A 36 7.38 -1.51 16.68
C ALA A 36 7.63 -0.75 15.37
N ASP A 37 8.44 -1.32 14.47
CA ASP A 37 8.76 -0.70 13.18
C ASP A 37 7.58 -0.81 12.21
N ALA A 38 6.92 -1.97 12.13
CA ALA A 38 5.67 -2.13 11.37
C ALA A 38 4.60 -1.11 11.82
N GLY A 39 4.42 -0.94 13.14
CA GLY A 39 3.51 0.05 13.71
C GLY A 39 3.86 1.49 13.30
N ARG A 40 5.16 1.84 13.29
CA ARG A 40 5.63 3.16 12.83
C ARG A 40 5.34 3.40 11.36
N VAL A 41 5.55 2.40 10.50
CA VAL A 41 5.25 2.51 9.05
C VAL A 41 3.76 2.78 8.84
N ILE A 42 2.89 2.03 9.52
CA ILE A 42 1.43 2.21 9.42
C ILE A 42 1.02 3.63 9.86
N ILE A 43 1.52 4.11 11.00
CA ILE A 43 1.22 5.47 11.48
C ILE A 43 1.70 6.53 10.47
N LYS A 44 2.87 6.31 9.84
CA LYS A 44 3.39 7.22 8.82
C LYS A 44 2.48 7.28 7.59
N MET A 45 1.97 6.14 7.13
CA MET A 45 0.99 6.07 6.03
C MET A 45 -0.29 6.82 6.38
N GLU A 46 -0.84 6.63 7.59
CA GLU A 46 -2.05 7.33 8.04
C GLU A 46 -1.86 8.85 8.11
N ARG A 47 -0.70 9.30 8.60
CA ARG A 47 -0.35 10.74 8.62
C ARG A 47 -0.23 11.32 7.22
N GLN A 48 0.36 10.57 6.29
CA GLN A 48 0.48 11.00 4.90
C GLN A 48 -0.90 11.19 4.29
N ILE A 49 -1.82 10.23 4.49
CA ILE A 49 -3.21 10.33 4.02
C ILE A 49 -3.89 11.59 4.56
N ALA A 50 -3.74 11.88 5.86
CA ALA A 50 -4.33 13.06 6.49
C ALA A 50 -3.78 14.40 5.97
N GLN A 51 -2.64 14.39 5.28
CA GLN A 51 -1.98 15.57 4.69
C GLN A 51 -2.20 15.67 3.18
N MET A 52 -2.95 14.74 2.57
CA MET A 52 -3.24 14.78 1.13
C MET A 52 -4.28 15.86 0.83
N GLU A 53 -4.00 16.69 -0.17
CA GLU A 53 -4.92 17.74 -0.64
C GLU A 53 -6.04 17.17 -1.53
N ASP A 54 -5.73 16.14 -2.31
CA ASP A 54 -6.72 15.45 -3.16
C ASP A 54 -7.49 14.41 -2.34
N GLN A 55 -8.75 14.74 -2.04
CA GLN A 55 -9.63 13.88 -1.25
C GLN A 55 -9.90 12.52 -1.92
N SER A 56 -10.02 12.48 -3.26
CA SER A 56 -10.27 11.24 -3.99
C SER A 56 -9.09 10.29 -3.87
N GLN A 57 -7.87 10.82 -4.03
CA GLN A 57 -6.66 10.04 -3.81
C GLN A 57 -6.50 9.61 -2.35
N ALA A 58 -6.84 10.49 -1.40
CA ALA A 58 -6.80 10.17 0.02
C ALA A 58 -7.73 9.00 0.37
N ASP A 59 -8.93 8.96 -0.20
CA ASP A 59 -9.92 7.90 0.03
C ASP A 59 -9.44 6.55 -0.53
N VAL A 60 -8.88 6.54 -1.75
CA VAL A 60 -8.30 5.33 -2.37
C VAL A 60 -7.12 4.80 -1.53
N TYR A 61 -6.25 5.70 -1.07
CA TYR A 61 -5.11 5.33 -0.24
C TYR A 61 -5.57 4.82 1.14
N ALA A 62 -6.51 5.50 1.79
CA ALA A 62 -7.11 5.06 3.06
C ALA A 62 -7.73 3.66 2.95
N GLY A 63 -8.49 3.41 1.89
CA GLY A 63 -9.06 2.08 1.61
C GLY A 63 -7.99 1.01 1.45
N THR A 64 -6.90 1.33 0.75
CA THR A 64 -5.77 0.42 0.52
C THR A 64 -5.02 0.11 1.82
N VAL A 65 -4.68 1.11 2.62
CA VAL A 65 -3.99 0.91 3.92
C VAL A 65 -4.87 0.13 4.88
N LYS A 66 -6.18 0.35 4.88
CA LYS A 66 -7.13 -0.42 5.70
C LYS A 66 -7.07 -1.92 5.37
N GLN A 67 -7.06 -2.28 4.09
CA GLN A 67 -6.96 -3.68 3.65
C GLN A 67 -5.62 -4.31 4.10
N ILE A 68 -4.50 -3.60 3.92
CA ILE A 68 -3.17 -4.06 4.35
C ILE A 68 -3.13 -4.25 5.87
N LYS A 69 -3.64 -3.29 6.66
CA LYS A 69 -3.70 -3.40 8.13
C LYS A 69 -4.53 -4.59 8.58
N GLN A 70 -5.63 -4.91 7.89
CA GLN A 70 -6.45 -6.07 8.21
C GLN A 70 -5.71 -7.38 7.91
N ALA A 71 -5.01 -7.47 6.78
CA ALA A 71 -4.22 -8.65 6.43
C ALA A 71 -3.00 -8.84 7.34
N TYR A 72 -2.31 -7.75 7.72
CA TYR A 72 -1.14 -7.78 8.61
C TYR A 72 -1.45 -8.31 10.02
N ARG A 73 -2.67 -8.06 10.52
CA ARG A 73 -3.10 -8.45 11.88
C ARG A 73 -3.52 -9.92 11.98
N GLN A 74 -3.68 -10.62 10.87
CA GLN A 74 -3.94 -12.05 10.82
C GLN A 74 -2.63 -12.81 11.04
#